data_AF-L8LXY1-F1
#
_entry.id   AF-L8LXY1-F1
#
_cell.length_a   1.000
_cell.length_b   1.000
_cell.length_c   1.000
_cell.angle_alpha   90.00
_cell.angle_beta   90.00
_cell.angle_gamma   90.00
#
_symmetry.space_group_name_H-M   'P 1'
#
loop_
_entity.id
_entity.type
_entity.pdbx_description
1 polymer ?
#
loop_
_entity_poly.entity_id
_entity_poly.type
_entity_poly.pdbx_seq_one_letter_code
_entity_poly.pdbx_strand_id
1 'polypeptide(L)'
;MIQSISSAQLASYRAHGQKREQERREYQLLRQQKGWFVARQSAQILKQEFRAKRVKLFGSMLYLKRIHRESDLDIAVEGLIDCQYFQAVTRLLDLSDLSVDLVQVEHINTKLLTIINQEGVDL
;
A
#
# COMPACT_ATOMS: atom_id res chain seq x y z
N MET A 1 22.68 -34.46 21.40
CA MET A 1 21.49 -34.55 22.25
C MET A 1 20.58 -33.37 21.92
N ILE A 2 19.38 -33.60 21.38
CA ILE A 2 18.40 -32.53 21.15
C ILE A 2 17.66 -32.33 22.48
N GLN A 3 17.78 -31.15 23.09
CA GLN A 3 17.03 -30.81 24.30
C GLN A 3 15.54 -30.77 23.97
N SER A 4 14.74 -31.60 24.64
CA SER A 4 13.28 -31.64 24.51
C SER A 4 12.65 -30.45 25.24
N ILE A 5 11.93 -29.61 24.50
CA ILE A 5 11.20 -28.45 25.04
C ILE A 5 10.06 -28.96 25.94
N SER A 6 9.93 -28.41 27.15
CA SER A 6 8.86 -28.80 28.08
C SER A 6 7.48 -28.30 27.62
N SER A 7 6.40 -28.95 28.07
CA SER A 7 5.03 -28.54 27.77
C SER A 7 4.72 -27.11 28.21
N ALA A 8 5.27 -26.66 29.35
CA ALA A 8 5.14 -25.30 29.84
C ALA A 8 5.90 -24.28 28.97
N GLN A 9 7.11 -24.64 28.50
CA GLN A 9 7.89 -23.82 27.57
C GLN A 9 7.19 -23.71 26.20
N LEU A 10 6.59 -24.80 25.71
CA LEU A 10 5.75 -24.80 24.50
C LEU A 10 4.49 -23.94 24.67
N ALA A 11 3.83 -23.98 25.83
CA ALA A 11 2.64 -23.16 26.10
C ALA A 11 2.97 -21.66 26.15
N SER A 12 4.05 -21.28 26.85
CA SER A 12 4.54 -19.89 26.87
C SER A 12 4.96 -19.42 25.48
N TYR A 13 5.69 -20.25 24.72
CA TYR A 13 6.05 -19.96 23.33
C TYR A 13 4.83 -19.73 22.43
N ARG A 14 3.79 -20.57 22.56
CA ARG A 14 2.52 -20.42 21.83
C ARG A 14 1.78 -19.13 22.21
N ALA A 15 1.71 -18.80 23.50
CA ALA A 15 1.06 -17.58 23.97
C ALA A 15 1.79 -16.31 23.46
N HIS A 16 3.12 -16.30 23.50
CA HIS A 16 3.91 -15.22 22.89
C HIS A 16 3.73 -15.13 21.37
N GLY A 17 3.58 -16.26 20.68
CA GLY A 17 3.27 -16.31 19.25
C GLY A 17 1.91 -15.70 18.92
N GLN A 18 0.87 -16.06 19.68
CA GLN A 18 -0.49 -15.54 19.49
C GLN A 18 -0.57 -14.03 19.72
N LYS A 19 0.08 -13.51 20.76
CA LYS A 19 0.12 -12.06 21.04
C LYS A 19 0.79 -11.28 19.91
N ARG A 20 1.95 -11.73 19.42
CA ARG A 20 2.65 -11.09 18.29
C ARG A 20 1.83 -11.12 17.01
N GLU A 21 1.10 -12.22 16.75
CA GLU A 21 0.23 -12.33 15.59
C GLU A 21 -0.93 -11.32 15.66
N GLN A 22 -1.53 -11.16 16.84
CA GLN A 22 -2.58 -10.18 17.06
C GLN A 22 -2.07 -8.74 16.87
N GLU A 23 -0.96 -8.38 17.53
CA GLU A 23 -0.33 -7.06 17.39
C GLU A 23 0.03 -6.76 15.93
N ARG A 24 0.58 -7.74 15.21
CA ARG A 24 0.88 -7.61 13.78
C ARG A 24 -0.39 -7.36 12.97
N ARG A 25 -1.46 -8.09 13.23
CA ARG A 25 -2.72 -7.96 12.50
C ARG A 25 -3.38 -6.61 12.76
N GLU A 26 -3.38 -6.15 13.99
CA GLU A 26 -3.88 -4.82 14.38
C GLU A 26 -3.08 -3.72 13.66
N TYR A 27 -1.74 -3.83 13.66
CA TYR A 27 -0.87 -2.92 12.92
C TYR A 27 -1.19 -2.91 11.41
N GLN A 28 -1.31 -4.09 10.80
CA GLN A 28 -1.65 -4.22 9.37
C GLN A 28 -2.99 -3.56 9.05
N LEU A 29 -4.00 -3.74 9.90
CA LEU A 29 -5.33 -3.16 9.70
C LEU A 29 -5.27 -1.63 9.76
N LEU A 30 -4.63 -1.08 10.79
CA LEU A 30 -4.49 0.38 10.95
C LEU A 30 -3.72 0.99 9.77
N ARG A 31 -2.62 0.34 9.36
CA ARG A 31 -1.81 0.80 8.23
C ARG A 31 -2.58 0.71 6.91
N GLN A 32 -3.36 -0.36 6.69
CA GLN A 32 -4.22 -0.49 5.52
C GLN A 32 -5.25 0.63 5.47
N GLN A 33 -5.96 0.87 6.58
CA GLN A 33 -6.98 1.92 6.66
C GLN A 33 -6.40 3.30 6.36
N LYS A 34 -5.23 3.62 6.93
CA LYS A 34 -4.50 4.84 6.62
C LYS A 34 -4.11 4.91 5.15
N GLY A 35 -3.57 3.83 4.59
CA GLY A 35 -3.21 3.74 3.18
C GLY A 35 -4.39 4.03 2.25
N TRP A 36 -5.55 3.40 2.48
CA TRP A 36 -6.77 3.64 1.71
C TRP A 36 -7.31 5.06 1.85
N PHE A 37 -7.23 5.64 3.05
CA PHE A 37 -7.64 7.02 3.27
C PHE A 37 -6.77 7.98 2.44
N VAL A 38 -5.44 7.85 2.53
CA VAL A 38 -4.50 8.66 1.76
C VAL A 38 -4.68 8.41 0.26
N ALA A 39 -4.88 7.16 -0.17
CA ALA A 39 -5.11 6.83 -1.59
C ALA A 39 -6.27 7.61 -2.20
N ARG A 40 -7.40 7.68 -1.49
CA ARG A 40 -8.59 8.42 -1.94
C ARG A 40 -8.33 9.93 -1.98
N GLN A 41 -7.60 10.48 -1.01
CA GLN A 41 -7.20 11.89 -1.03
C GLN A 41 -6.27 12.18 -2.22
N SER A 42 -5.28 11.32 -2.45
CA SER A 42 -4.39 11.40 -3.60
C SER A 42 -5.16 11.35 -4.92
N ALA A 43 -6.13 10.45 -5.05
CA ALA A 43 -6.97 10.35 -6.24
C ALA A 43 -7.80 11.62 -6.48
N GLN A 44 -8.37 12.22 -5.43
CA GLN A 44 -9.08 13.50 -5.54
C GLN A 44 -8.17 14.60 -6.06
N ILE A 45 -6.96 14.74 -5.50
CA ILE A 45 -5.97 15.73 -5.93
C ILE A 45 -5.56 15.51 -7.38
N LEU A 46 -5.19 14.28 -7.76
CA LEU A 46 -4.79 13.95 -9.12
C LEU A 46 -5.88 14.29 -10.14
N LYS A 47 -7.15 14.01 -9.82
CA LYS A 47 -8.27 14.33 -10.71
C LYS A 47 -8.60 15.82 -10.77
N GLN A 48 -8.59 16.52 -9.64
CA GLN A 48 -9.05 17.90 -9.54
C GLN A 48 -7.97 18.91 -9.94
N GLU A 49 -6.76 18.74 -9.40
CA GLU A 49 -5.63 19.67 -9.59
C GLU A 49 -4.86 19.33 -10.88
N PHE A 50 -4.68 18.04 -11.18
CA PHE A 50 -3.84 17.56 -12.29
C PHE A 50 -4.63 16.99 -13.47
N ARG A 51 -5.97 17.01 -13.40
CA ARG A 51 -6.88 16.56 -14.48
C ARG A 51 -6.63 15.12 -14.93
N ALA A 52 -6.14 14.27 -14.03
CA ALA A 52 -6.01 12.84 -14.29
C ALA A 52 -7.36 12.24 -14.68
N LYS A 53 -7.35 11.35 -15.68
CA LYS A 53 -8.54 10.68 -16.22
C LYS A 53 -8.98 9.54 -15.32
N ARG A 54 -8.04 8.71 -14.89
CA ARG A 54 -8.28 7.55 -14.02
C ARG A 54 -7.17 7.45 -12.99
N VAL A 55 -7.56 7.00 -11.80
CA VAL A 55 -6.63 6.74 -10.69
C VAL A 55 -7.01 5.41 -10.08
N LYS A 56 -6.03 4.51 -9.92
CA LYS A 56 -6.21 3.20 -9.31
C LYS A 56 -5.25 3.01 -8.15
N LEU A 57 -5.74 2.45 -7.04
CA LEU A 57 -4.90 1.85 -6.01
C LEU A 57 -4.51 0.44 -6.44
N PHE A 58 -3.24 0.08 -6.32
CA PHE A 58 -2.80 -1.29 -6.53
C PHE A 58 -1.84 -1.75 -5.43
N GLY A 59 -1.21 -2.89 -5.62
CA GLY A 59 -0.11 -3.35 -4.77
C GLY A 59 -0.53 -3.77 -3.37
N SER A 60 0.33 -3.48 -2.39
CA SER A 60 0.28 -4.12 -1.07
C SER A 60 -0.98 -3.74 -0.26
N MET A 61 -1.48 -2.53 -0.43
CA MET A 61 -2.62 -1.98 0.32
C MET A 61 -3.94 -2.69 0.01
N LEU A 62 -4.01 -3.46 -1.07
CA LEU A 62 -5.17 -4.30 -1.41
C LEU A 62 -5.24 -5.58 -0.57
N TYR A 63 -4.11 -6.03 0.00
CA TYR A 63 -4.00 -7.33 0.65
C TYR A 63 -3.37 -7.22 2.03
N LEU A 64 -4.19 -7.37 3.09
CA LEU A 64 -3.77 -7.20 4.48
C LEU A 64 -2.50 -8.00 4.85
N LYS A 65 -2.39 -9.24 4.37
CA LYS A 65 -1.25 -10.14 4.63
C LYS A 65 0.06 -9.66 4.00
N ARG A 66 0.00 -8.78 2.99
CA ARG A 66 1.17 -8.22 2.29
C ARG A 66 1.64 -6.90 2.93
N ILE A 67 0.92 -6.37 3.91
CA ILE A 67 1.32 -5.13 4.59
C ILE A 67 2.42 -5.43 5.61
N HIS A 68 3.48 -4.64 5.52
CA HIS A 68 4.59 -4.57 6.45
C HIS A 68 4.96 -3.10 6.70
N ARG A 69 5.99 -2.86 7.52
CA ARG A 69 6.36 -1.52 7.98
C ARG A 69 6.79 -0.57 6.86
N GLU A 70 7.35 -1.12 5.80
CA GLU A 70 7.95 -0.39 4.67
C GLU A 70 7.00 -0.28 3.47
N SER A 71 5.80 -0.86 3.52
CA SER A 71 4.93 -0.85 2.32
C SER A 71 4.52 0.58 1.96
N ASP A 72 4.75 0.94 0.73
CA ASP A 72 4.34 2.20 0.13
C ASP A 72 2.86 2.19 -0.26
N LEU A 73 2.41 3.34 -0.75
CA LEU A 73 1.11 3.54 -1.35
C LEU A 73 1.27 3.57 -2.87
N ASP A 74 0.99 2.43 -3.51
CA ASP A 74 1.06 2.23 -4.96
C ASP A 74 -0.17 2.84 -5.68
N ILE A 75 0.02 3.91 -6.44
CA ILE A 75 -1.05 4.57 -7.20
C ILE A 75 -0.71 4.62 -8.68
N ALA A 76 -1.61 4.08 -9.50
CA ALA A 76 -1.53 4.22 -10.95
C ALA A 76 -2.42 5.37 -11.41
N VAL A 77 -1.88 6.24 -12.27
CA VAL A 77 -2.57 7.40 -12.82
C VAL A 77 -2.54 7.36 -14.35
N GLU A 78 -3.67 7.68 -14.96
CA GLU A 78 -3.80 7.83 -16.42
C GLU A 78 -4.21 9.25 -16.75
N GLY A 79 -3.63 9.80 -17.82
CA GLY A 79 -3.89 11.14 -18.33
C GLY A 79 -3.17 12.25 -17.56
N LEU A 80 -2.16 11.91 -16.75
CA LEU A 80 -1.30 12.90 -16.11
C LEU A 80 -0.31 13.44 -17.14
N ILE A 81 -0.23 14.77 -17.26
CA ILE A 81 0.71 15.43 -18.16
C ILE A 81 2.14 15.26 -17.62
N ASP A 82 3.07 14.80 -18.46
CA ASP A 82 4.44 14.47 -18.04
C ASP A 82 5.18 15.61 -17.34
N CYS A 83 5.01 16.85 -17.82
CA CYS A 83 5.65 18.01 -17.19
C CYS A 83 5.13 18.34 -15.78
N GLN A 84 3.99 17.76 -15.39
CA GLN A 84 3.38 17.93 -14.07
C GLN A 84 3.71 16.77 -13.12
N TYR A 85 4.38 15.71 -13.57
CA TYR A 85 4.62 14.51 -12.77
C TYR A 85 5.27 14.83 -11.41
N PHE A 86 6.37 15.58 -11.40
CA PHE A 86 7.06 15.92 -10.14
C PHE A 86 6.24 16.86 -9.24
N GLN A 87 5.41 17.72 -9.82
CA GLN A 87 4.50 18.57 -9.05
C GLN A 87 3.42 17.73 -8.38
N ALA A 88 2.86 16.75 -9.10
CA ALA A 88 1.91 15.79 -8.55
C ALA A 88 2.55 14.98 -7.43
N VAL A 89 3.74 14.39 -7.64
CA VAL A 89 4.46 13.63 -6.60
C VAL A 89 4.67 14.48 -5.35
N THR A 90 5.19 15.70 -5.48
CA THR A 90 5.43 16.60 -4.34
C THR A 90 4.12 16.87 -3.58
N ARG A 91 3.04 17.16 -4.31
CA ARG A 91 1.73 17.43 -3.72
C ARG A 91 1.19 16.22 -2.94
N LEU A 92 1.43 15.01 -3.43
CA LEU A 92 1.02 13.77 -2.75
C LEU A 92 1.88 13.47 -1.51
N LEU A 93 3.18 13.76 -1.56
CA LEU A 93 4.09 13.61 -0.41
C LEU A 93 3.69 14.51 0.77
N ASP A 94 3.08 15.66 0.50
CA ASP A 94 2.57 16.57 1.55
C ASP A 94 1.35 16.02 2.30
N LEU A 95 0.67 14.97 1.80
CA LEU A 95 -0.55 14.44 2.41
C LEU A 95 -0.28 13.59 3.65
N SER A 96 0.83 12.86 3.67
CA SER A 96 1.13 11.94 4.76
C SER A 96 2.60 11.51 4.75
N ASP A 97 3.01 10.94 5.87
CA ASP A 97 4.26 10.20 6.06
C ASP A 97 4.33 8.86 5.30
N LEU A 98 3.24 8.41 4.65
CA LEU A 98 3.31 7.24 3.78
C LEU A 98 4.02 7.61 2.47
N SER A 99 5.07 6.86 2.13
CA SER A 99 5.69 6.93 0.82
C SER A 99 4.65 6.61 -0.25
N VAL A 100 4.54 7.47 -1.27
CA VAL A 100 3.64 7.28 -2.40
C VAL A 100 4.48 6.89 -3.62
N ASP A 101 4.19 5.74 -4.22
CA ASP A 101 4.71 5.36 -5.52
C ASP A 101 3.67 5.71 -6.59
N LEU A 102 3.91 6.81 -7.31
CA LEU A 102 3.02 7.29 -8.37
C LEU A 102 3.50 6.80 -9.73
N VAL A 103 2.66 6.01 -10.39
CA VAL A 103 2.98 5.34 -11.65
C VAL A 103 2.10 5.88 -12.77
N GLN A 104 2.70 6.43 -13.82
CA GLN A 104 1.97 6.82 -15.03
C GLN A 104 1.71 5.61 -15.91
N VAL A 105 0.43 5.31 -16.17
CA VAL A 105 -0.02 4.18 -16.99
C VAL A 105 0.57 4.22 -18.40
N GLU A 106 0.83 5.41 -18.93
CA GLU A 106 1.41 5.65 -20.25
C GLU A 106 2.85 5.17 -20.40
N HIS A 107 3.61 5.05 -19.30
CA HIS A 107 5.07 4.84 -19.31
C HIS A 107 5.51 3.51 -18.70
N ILE A 108 4.58 2.65 -18.29
CA ILE A 108 4.91 1.35 -17.69
C ILE A 108 4.99 0.20 -18.68
N ASN A 109 5.75 -0.83 -18.30
CA ASN A 109 5.79 -2.07 -19.04
C ASN A 109 4.43 -2.81 -19.01
N THR A 110 4.21 -3.64 -20.01
CA THR A 110 2.94 -4.37 -20.20
C THR A 110 2.59 -5.30 -19.04
N LYS A 111 3.60 -5.90 -18.39
CA LYS A 111 3.39 -6.81 -17.25
C LYS A 111 2.78 -6.06 -16.05
N LEU A 112 3.33 -4.90 -15.71
CA LEU A 112 2.80 -4.08 -14.61
C LEU A 112 1.42 -3.52 -14.96
N LEU A 113 1.22 -3.09 -16.20
CA LEU A 113 -0.09 -2.64 -16.68
C LEU A 113 -1.16 -3.74 -16.55
N THR A 114 -0.82 -4.99 -16.88
CA THR A 114 -1.73 -6.13 -16.69
C THR A 114 -2.10 -6.31 -15.21
N ILE A 115 -1.14 -6.22 -14.29
CA ILE A 115 -1.39 -6.34 -12.85
C ILE A 115 -2.34 -5.22 -12.38
N ILE A 116 -2.06 -3.96 -12.74
CA ILE A 116 -2.89 -2.81 -12.38
C ILE A 116 -4.32 -2.96 -12.94
N ASN A 117 -4.47 -3.50 -14.14
CA ASN A 117 -5.79 -3.70 -14.74
C ASN A 117 -6.57 -4.86 -14.10
N GLN A 118 -5.89 -5.91 -13.65
CA GLN A 118 -6.53 -7.09 -13.06
C GLN A 118 -6.83 -6.94 -11.57
N GLU A 119 -5.90 -6.37 -10.82
CA GLU A 119 -5.98 -6.27 -9.35
C GLU A 119 -6.34 -4.87 -8.86
N GLY A 120 -6.01 -3.83 -9.64
CA GLY A 120 -6.16 -2.44 -9.21
C GLY A 120 -7.62 -2.02 -9.00
N VAL A 121 -7.85 -1.25 -7.95
CA VAL A 121 -9.18 -0.72 -7.59
C VAL A 121 -9.28 0.74 -7.99
N ASP A 122 -10.31 1.08 -8.77
CA ASP A 122 -10.61 2.47 -9.11
C ASP A 122 -10.95 3.30 -7.86
N LEU A 123 -10.33 4.47 -7.78
CA LEU A 123 -10.56 5.50 -6.76
C LEU A 123 -11.27 6.70 -7.36
#